data_AF-A0A2V3IEU5-F1
#
_entry.id   AF-A0A2V3IEU5-F1
#
_cell.length_a   1.000
_cell.length_b   1.000
_cell.length_c   1.000
_cell.angle_alpha   90.00
_cell.angle_beta   90.00
_cell.angle_gamma   90.00
#
_symmetry.space_group_name_H-M   'P 1'
#
loop_
_entity.id
_entity.type
_entity.pdbx_description
1 polymer ?
#
loop_
_entity_poly.entity_id
_entity_poly.type
_entity_poly.pdbx_seq_one_letter_code
_entity_poly.pdbx_strand_id
1 'polypeptide(L)'
;MKPCFTTSVAPSLRFSARVLSTAHAPRRWTSKKNVRMFPKAMAPANGAISTTSRRYEGVSWSAVEALCNDIFQKAKNQNFDVILAVSRGGLVPAVLLCEAFELRNILSATVIFYADNGEQFFGMTEPRFLAFPSADALEGRRVLVVDDVWDSGRTAQAVRSRVLRAKPKDVKVAVLHYKPDRNIFPGEEPDFFSAITTNWVVYPWERPSPKTPQVGLDSADSSVKQGSADTTSTSVA
;
A
#
# COMPACT_ATOMS: atom_id res chain seq x y z
N MET A 1 -38.70 50.42 33.50
CA MET A 1 -38.29 51.56 32.66
C MET A 1 -37.13 51.10 31.78
N LYS A 2 -37.29 51.20 30.45
CA LYS A 2 -36.30 50.79 29.42
C LYS A 2 -35.36 51.96 29.08
N PRO A 3 -34.16 51.68 28.55
CA PRO A 3 -33.72 52.35 27.33
C PRO A 3 -33.25 51.30 26.29
N CYS A 4 -33.85 51.23 25.11
CA CYS A 4 -33.53 51.98 23.90
C CYS A 4 -32.10 51.69 23.39
N PHE A 5 -31.93 50.58 22.67
CA PHE A 5 -30.78 50.36 21.79
C PHE A 5 -31.23 50.51 20.34
N THR A 6 -30.55 51.42 19.66
CA THR A 6 -30.76 51.84 18.27
C THR A 6 -30.22 50.78 17.32
N THR A 7 -31.01 50.44 16.31
CA THR A 7 -30.61 49.64 15.15
C THR A 7 -29.86 50.54 14.17
N SER A 8 -28.67 50.11 13.73
CA SER A 8 -27.97 50.68 12.57
C SER A 8 -27.87 49.61 11.49
N VAL A 9 -28.51 49.87 10.36
CA VAL A 9 -28.55 49.06 9.14
C VAL A 9 -28.01 49.93 8.02
N ALA A 10 -26.98 49.48 7.29
CA ALA A 10 -26.71 49.72 5.86
C ALA A 10 -25.22 49.41 5.52
N PRO A 11 -24.83 49.21 4.23
CA PRO A 11 -25.63 48.83 3.06
C PRO A 11 -25.05 47.61 2.30
N SER A 12 -25.94 46.93 1.58
CA SER A 12 -25.62 45.94 0.57
C SER A 12 -24.95 46.60 -0.65
N LEU A 13 -23.71 46.19 -0.97
CA LEU A 13 -23.10 46.47 -2.27
C LEU A 13 -23.58 45.42 -3.28
N ARG A 14 -24.53 45.83 -4.12
CA ARG A 14 -24.88 45.16 -5.37
C ARG A 14 -23.84 45.55 -6.42
N PHE A 15 -23.03 44.59 -6.88
CA PHE A 15 -22.38 44.70 -8.17
C PHE A 15 -23.24 43.99 -9.21
N SER A 16 -23.74 44.78 -10.15
CA SER A 16 -24.40 44.34 -11.38
C SER A 16 -23.44 44.57 -12.55
N ALA A 17 -23.75 43.92 -13.67
CA ALA A 17 -23.03 43.86 -14.96
C ALA A 17 -21.88 42.84 -14.98
N ARG A 18 -21.71 42.01 -16.01
CA ARG A 18 -22.24 42.08 -17.38
C ARG A 18 -22.16 40.67 -17.98
N VAL A 19 -23.26 40.23 -18.60
CA VAL A 19 -23.28 39.07 -19.49
C VAL A 19 -22.46 39.42 -20.72
N LEU A 20 -21.38 38.67 -20.99
CA LEU A 20 -20.77 38.56 -22.30
C LEU A 20 -20.96 37.12 -22.78
N SER A 21 -22.09 36.94 -23.46
CA SER A 21 -22.38 35.79 -24.31
C SER A 21 -21.41 35.82 -25.49
N THR A 22 -20.55 34.81 -25.60
CA THR A 22 -19.89 34.46 -26.86
C THR A 22 -20.29 33.03 -27.20
N ALA A 23 -21.31 32.93 -28.04
CA ALA A 23 -21.77 31.69 -28.62
C ALA A 23 -20.64 31.09 -29.48
N HIS A 24 -20.08 29.96 -29.04
CA HIS A 24 -19.29 29.09 -29.90
C HIS A 24 -20.22 28.04 -30.51
N ALA A 25 -20.37 28.11 -31.82
CA ALA A 25 -21.19 27.22 -32.62
C ALA A 25 -20.69 25.75 -32.54
N PRO A 26 -21.58 24.74 -32.57
CA PRO A 26 -21.19 23.34 -32.58
C PRO A 26 -20.56 22.97 -33.93
N ARG A 27 -19.31 22.49 -33.89
CA ARG A 27 -18.64 21.92 -35.07
C ARG A 27 -19.34 20.64 -35.47
N ARG A 28 -20.00 20.70 -36.63
CA ARG A 28 -20.66 19.60 -37.34
C ARG A 28 -19.64 18.53 -37.70
N TRP A 29 -19.71 17.38 -37.04
CA TRP A 29 -18.90 16.20 -37.36
C TRP A 29 -19.46 15.55 -38.63
N THR A 30 -18.78 15.71 -39.76
CA THR A 30 -19.12 15.03 -41.01
C THR A 30 -18.41 13.67 -41.06
N SER A 31 -19.18 12.59 -40.94
CA SER A 31 -18.73 11.22 -41.19
C SER A 31 -18.33 11.06 -42.67
N LYS A 32 -17.04 10.95 -42.95
CA LYS A 32 -16.54 10.38 -44.21
C LYS A 32 -16.13 8.93 -43.93
N LYS A 33 -16.97 8.01 -44.38
CA LYS A 33 -16.67 6.57 -44.45
C LYS A 33 -15.57 6.37 -45.50
N ASN A 34 -14.33 6.19 -45.05
CA ASN A 34 -13.26 5.60 -45.85
C ASN A 34 -13.05 4.17 -45.35
N VAL A 35 -13.67 3.22 -46.04
CA VAL A 35 -13.40 1.78 -45.88
C VAL A 35 -11.99 1.54 -46.42
N ARG A 36 -10.99 1.53 -45.54
CA ARG A 36 -9.67 0.96 -45.85
C ARG A 36 -9.79 -0.55 -45.68
N MET A 37 -9.63 -1.26 -46.80
CA MET A 37 -9.42 -2.70 -46.83
C MET A 37 -8.20 -3.05 -45.96
N PHE A 38 -8.42 -3.83 -44.91
CA PHE A 38 -7.35 -4.38 -44.09
C PHE A 38 -6.59 -5.44 -44.90
N PRO A 39 -5.25 -5.39 -45.00
CA PRO A 39 -4.50 -6.51 -45.53
C PRO A 39 -4.61 -7.70 -44.57
N LYS A 40 -4.73 -8.89 -45.17
CA LYS A 40 -4.81 -10.21 -44.56
C LYS A 40 -3.73 -10.37 -43.47
N ALA A 41 -4.13 -10.85 -42.29
CA ALA A 41 -3.24 -11.10 -41.16
C ALA A 41 -2.05 -11.98 -41.58
N MET A 42 -0.84 -11.45 -41.42
CA MET A 42 0.41 -12.18 -41.54
C MET A 42 0.66 -12.85 -40.19
N ALA A 43 0.81 -14.17 -40.18
CA ALA A 43 1.12 -14.93 -38.97
C ALA A 43 2.39 -14.35 -38.29
N PRO A 44 2.42 -14.18 -36.96
CA PRO A 44 3.62 -13.71 -36.31
C PRO A 44 4.73 -14.76 -36.46
N ALA A 45 5.87 -14.33 -37.01
CA ALA A 45 7.10 -15.08 -37.00
C ALA A 45 7.50 -15.42 -35.55
N ASN A 46 8.07 -16.61 -35.36
CA ASN A 46 8.56 -17.16 -34.09
C ASN A 46 9.37 -16.13 -33.27
N GLY A 47 8.69 -15.35 -32.45
CA GLY A 47 9.28 -14.60 -31.36
C GLY A 47 9.45 -15.56 -30.20
N ALA A 48 10.69 -15.87 -29.84
CA ALA A 48 10.98 -16.55 -28.58
C ALA A 48 10.29 -15.76 -27.46
N ILE A 49 9.23 -16.33 -26.88
CA ILE A 49 8.64 -15.82 -25.65
C ILE A 49 9.74 -16.00 -24.61
N SER A 50 10.45 -14.91 -24.30
CA SER A 50 11.34 -14.86 -23.15
C SER A 50 10.45 -15.02 -21.93
N THR A 51 10.29 -16.26 -21.48
CA THR A 51 9.69 -16.58 -20.18
C THR A 51 10.68 -16.08 -19.13
N THR A 52 10.64 -14.79 -18.83
CA THR A 52 11.28 -14.24 -17.63
C THR A 52 10.60 -14.93 -16.45
N SER A 53 11.24 -15.97 -15.93
CA SER A 53 10.78 -16.63 -14.71
C SER A 53 10.78 -15.56 -13.62
N ARG A 54 9.58 -15.17 -13.17
CA ARG A 54 9.45 -14.26 -12.05
C ARG A 54 10.05 -14.99 -10.85
N ARG A 55 11.20 -14.52 -10.36
CA ARG A 55 11.85 -15.10 -9.19
C ARG A 55 10.99 -14.77 -7.96
N TYR A 56 10.69 -15.80 -7.18
CA TYR A 56 9.94 -15.69 -5.95
C TYR A 56 10.90 -15.74 -4.76
N GLU A 57 10.60 -14.94 -3.74
CA GLU A 57 11.36 -14.86 -2.50
C GLU A 57 10.41 -15.13 -1.33
N GLY A 58 10.51 -16.33 -0.74
CA GLY A 58 9.69 -16.72 0.39
C GLY A 58 10.27 -16.18 1.70
N VAL A 59 9.47 -15.46 2.47
CA VAL A 59 9.88 -14.90 3.77
C VAL A 59 9.36 -15.80 4.89
N SER A 60 10.25 -16.22 5.81
CA SER A 60 9.88 -16.96 7.04
C SER A 60 9.36 -16.01 8.13
N TRP A 61 8.70 -16.56 9.17
CA TRP A 61 8.32 -15.76 10.34
C TRP A 61 9.54 -15.14 11.04
N SER A 62 10.61 -15.92 11.22
CA SER A 62 11.86 -15.43 11.79
C SER A 62 12.50 -14.31 10.95
N ALA A 63 12.38 -14.38 9.62
CA ALA A 63 12.84 -13.30 8.75
C ALA A 63 11.97 -12.04 8.93
N VAL A 64 10.65 -12.16 9.07
CA VAL A 64 9.77 -11.01 9.36
C VAL A 64 10.17 -10.32 10.66
N GLU A 65 10.43 -11.09 11.73
CA GLU A 65 10.90 -10.56 13.01
C GLU A 65 12.23 -9.81 12.86
N ALA A 66 13.20 -10.40 12.13
CA ALA A 66 14.49 -9.77 11.87
C ALA A 66 14.36 -8.47 11.08
N LEU A 67 13.52 -8.44 10.03
CA LEU A 67 13.22 -7.25 9.24
C LEU A 67 12.56 -6.17 10.12
N CYS A 68 11.56 -6.51 10.94
CA CYS A 68 10.93 -5.55 11.83
C CYS A 68 11.92 -4.98 12.87
N ASN A 69 12.79 -5.82 13.43
CA ASN A 69 13.83 -5.36 14.35
C ASN A 69 14.82 -4.40 13.66
N ASP A 70 15.23 -4.68 12.42
CA ASP A 70 16.09 -3.76 11.67
C ASP A 70 15.41 -2.40 11.41
N ILE A 71 14.13 -2.37 11.03
CA ILE A 71 13.35 -1.12 10.93
C ILE A 71 13.36 -0.39 12.27
N PHE A 72 13.08 -1.09 13.37
CA PHE A 72 13.10 -0.50 14.71
C PHE A 72 14.47 0.10 15.03
N GLN A 73 15.59 -0.60 14.77
CA GLN A 73 16.92 -0.05 15.03
C GLN A 73 17.22 1.22 14.24
N LYS A 74 16.73 1.31 12.99
CA LYS A 74 16.87 2.51 12.13
C LYS A 74 16.00 3.67 12.63
N ALA A 75 14.85 3.37 13.22
CA ALA A 75 13.83 4.36 13.58
C ALA A 75 13.76 4.69 15.08
N LYS A 76 14.46 3.96 15.97
CA LYS A 76 14.37 4.08 17.45
C LYS A 76 14.71 5.46 18.03
N ASN A 77 15.45 6.29 17.29
CA ASN A 77 15.79 7.65 17.71
C ASN A 77 14.71 8.67 17.31
N GLN A 78 13.68 8.24 16.57
CA GLN A 78 12.50 9.04 16.27
C GLN A 78 11.39 8.71 17.25
N ASN A 79 10.55 9.71 17.49
CA ASN A 79 9.40 9.56 18.37
C ASN A 79 8.13 9.44 17.53
N PHE A 80 7.34 8.41 17.79
CA PHE A 80 6.04 8.19 17.16
C PHE A 80 4.95 8.16 18.23
N ASP A 81 3.78 8.69 17.89
CA ASP A 81 2.61 8.72 18.79
C ASP A 81 1.57 7.64 18.41
N VAL A 82 1.63 7.19 17.16
CA VAL A 82 0.68 6.22 16.58
C VAL A 82 1.30 5.49 15.39
N ILE A 83 1.04 4.19 15.29
CA ILE A 83 1.29 3.41 14.08
C ILE A 83 0.02 3.32 13.25
N LEU A 84 0.12 3.60 11.95
CA LEU A 84 -0.96 3.39 10.98
C LEU A 84 -0.62 2.18 10.10
N ALA A 85 -1.25 1.05 10.36
CA ALA A 85 -1.08 -0.17 9.59
C ALA A 85 -1.85 -0.09 8.26
N VAL A 86 -1.15 -0.33 7.15
CA VAL A 86 -1.77 -0.46 5.83
C VAL A 86 -2.27 -1.89 5.66
N SER A 87 -3.58 -2.06 5.67
CA SER A 87 -4.22 -3.35 5.54
C SER A 87 -4.19 -3.81 4.07
N ARG A 88 -3.87 -5.08 3.80
CA ARG A 88 -3.69 -6.17 4.77
C ARG A 88 -2.24 -6.43 5.19
N GLY A 89 -1.28 -6.19 4.28
CA GLY A 89 0.12 -6.60 4.41
C GLY A 89 0.84 -5.99 5.62
N GLY A 90 0.62 -4.70 5.87
CA GLY A 90 1.20 -3.97 7.00
C GLY A 90 0.67 -4.35 8.38
N LEU A 91 -0.38 -5.16 8.51
CA LEU A 91 -0.99 -5.47 9.82
C LEU A 91 -0.01 -6.21 10.75
N VAL A 92 0.68 -7.22 10.23
CA VAL A 92 1.63 -8.02 11.02
C VAL A 92 2.88 -7.20 11.38
N PRO A 93 3.57 -6.54 10.43
CA PRO A 93 4.70 -5.67 10.76
C PRO A 93 4.33 -4.55 11.74
N ALA A 94 3.13 -3.97 11.61
CA ALA A 94 2.67 -2.91 12.50
C ALA A 94 2.55 -3.37 13.95
N VAL A 95 2.03 -4.58 14.21
CA VAL A 95 1.95 -5.12 15.58
C VAL A 95 3.34 -5.35 16.16
N LEU A 96 4.26 -5.93 15.39
CA LEU A 96 5.64 -6.17 15.85
C LEU A 96 6.36 -4.86 16.18
N LEU A 97 6.20 -3.83 15.33
CA LEU A 97 6.77 -2.51 15.57
C LEU A 97 6.08 -1.79 16.74
N CYS A 98 4.76 -1.93 16.92
CA CYS A 98 4.05 -1.39 18.08
C CYS A 98 4.65 -1.89 19.40
N GLU A 99 4.90 -3.19 19.51
CA GLU A 99 5.53 -3.75 20.70
C GLU A 99 6.97 -3.26 20.86
N ALA A 100 7.76 -3.20 19.79
CA ALA A 100 9.14 -2.72 19.84
C ALA A 100 9.26 -1.23 20.25
N PHE A 101 8.32 -0.38 19.83
CA PHE A 101 8.25 1.04 20.20
C PHE A 101 7.46 1.30 21.50
N GLU A 102 6.92 0.26 22.14
CA GLU A 102 6.03 0.36 23.31
C GLU A 102 4.79 1.25 23.07
N LEU A 103 4.28 1.24 21.83
CA LEU A 103 3.11 2.02 21.42
C LEU A 103 1.83 1.18 21.50
N ARG A 104 0.90 1.61 22.35
CA ARG A 104 -0.44 1.01 22.46
C ARG A 104 -1.41 1.47 21.36
N ASN A 105 -1.08 2.56 20.68
CA ASN A 105 -1.97 3.23 19.75
C ASN A 105 -1.67 2.76 18.31
N ILE A 106 -2.52 1.87 17.80
CA ILE A 106 -2.48 1.36 16.43
C ILE A 106 -3.79 1.68 15.72
N LEU A 107 -3.67 2.26 14.54
CA LEU A 107 -4.78 2.53 13.62
C LEU A 107 -4.58 1.68 12.36
N SER A 108 -5.65 1.50 11.57
CA SER A 108 -5.56 0.80 10.30
C SER A 108 -6.20 1.58 9.16
N ALA A 109 -5.59 1.48 7.99
CA ALA A 109 -6.12 1.99 6.73
C ALA A 109 -6.24 0.83 5.75
N THR A 110 -7.43 0.62 5.17
CA THR A 110 -7.64 -0.38 4.11
C THR A 110 -7.70 0.32 2.77
N VAL A 111 -6.74 0.01 1.89
CA VAL A 111 -6.60 0.63 0.57
C VAL A 111 -6.63 -0.46 -0.50
N ILE A 112 -7.39 -0.21 -1.55
CA ILE A 112 -7.44 -1.07 -2.73
C ILE A 112 -7.33 -0.23 -4.00
N PHE A 113 -6.79 -0.85 -5.05
CA PHE A 113 -6.73 -0.28 -6.39
C PHE A 113 -7.72 -1.04 -7.27
N TYR A 114 -8.67 -0.32 -7.89
CA TYR A 114 -9.57 -0.89 -8.89
C TYR A 114 -9.02 -0.65 -10.30
N ALA A 115 -9.33 -1.56 -11.20
CA ALA A 115 -9.34 -1.28 -12.63
C ALA A 115 -10.75 -0.80 -12.99
N ASP A 116 -10.86 0.28 -13.77
CA ASP A 116 -12.15 0.91 -14.11
C ASP A 116 -13.08 0.06 -15.01
N ASN A 117 -12.74 -1.19 -15.30
CA ASN A 117 -13.42 -1.96 -16.34
C ASN A 117 -13.38 -3.49 -16.21
N GLY A 118 -13.11 -4.07 -15.04
CA GLY A 118 -13.38 -5.50 -14.77
C GLY A 118 -12.53 -6.53 -15.54
N GLU A 119 -11.63 -6.11 -16.45
CA GLU A 119 -10.64 -6.98 -17.08
C GLU A 119 -9.24 -6.77 -16.49
N GLN A 120 -8.46 -7.84 -16.53
CA GLN A 120 -7.16 -7.95 -15.88
C GLN A 120 -6.17 -6.90 -16.39
N PHE A 121 -5.69 -6.09 -15.43
CA PHE A 121 -4.37 -5.46 -15.35
C PHE A 121 -3.87 -4.76 -16.61
N PHE A 122 -3.93 -3.43 -16.64
CA PHE A 122 -2.87 -2.47 -17.03
C PHE A 122 -3.50 -1.06 -17.08
N GLY A 123 -3.85 -0.51 -15.91
CA GLY A 123 -4.54 0.79 -15.83
C GLY A 123 -5.29 0.97 -14.52
N MET A 124 -4.56 0.99 -13.40
CA MET A 124 -5.14 1.27 -12.09
C MET A 124 -4.74 2.69 -11.71
N THR A 125 -5.68 3.62 -11.77
CA THR A 125 -5.37 5.06 -11.70
C THR A 125 -5.57 5.65 -10.31
N GLU A 126 -6.56 5.20 -9.54
CA GLU A 126 -6.88 5.83 -8.25
C GLU A 126 -6.97 4.87 -7.06
N PRO A 127 -6.38 5.23 -5.90
CA PRO A 127 -6.51 4.49 -4.65
C PRO A 127 -7.90 4.72 -4.03
N ARG A 128 -8.61 3.64 -3.69
CA ARG A 128 -9.84 3.73 -2.89
C ARG A 128 -9.58 3.30 -1.45
N PHE A 129 -9.91 4.18 -0.52
CA PHE A 129 -9.90 3.89 0.91
C PHE A 129 -11.24 3.23 1.28
N LEU A 130 -11.21 1.96 1.67
CA LEU A 130 -12.38 1.28 2.22
C LEU A 130 -12.60 1.63 3.69
N ALA A 131 -11.48 1.79 4.41
CA ALA A 131 -11.45 2.21 5.80
C ALA A 131 -10.24 3.12 6.01
N PHE A 132 -10.43 4.18 6.78
CA PHE A 132 -9.35 5.08 7.16
C PHE A 132 -9.74 5.75 8.49
N PRO A 133 -8.81 5.99 9.42
CA PRO A 133 -9.10 6.67 10.68
C PRO A 133 -9.67 8.08 10.46
N SER A 134 -10.39 8.60 11.45
CA SER A 134 -10.83 10.00 11.45
C SER A 134 -9.64 10.96 11.46
N ALA A 135 -9.86 12.20 11.01
CA ALA A 135 -8.81 13.22 11.02
C ALA A 135 -8.30 13.50 12.44
N ASP A 136 -9.21 13.60 13.41
CA ASP A 136 -8.89 13.82 14.83
C ASP A 136 -8.00 12.73 15.44
N ALA A 137 -8.06 11.50 14.90
CA ALA A 137 -7.19 10.41 15.34
C ALA A 137 -5.73 10.55 14.86
N LEU A 138 -5.46 11.48 13.94
CA LEU A 138 -4.15 11.72 13.33
C LEU A 138 -3.64 13.16 13.55
N GLU A 139 -4.53 14.12 13.79
CA GLU A 139 -4.17 15.54 13.95
C GLU A 139 -3.15 15.73 15.09
N GLY A 140 -2.09 16.48 14.81
CA GLY A 140 -1.01 16.77 15.76
C GLY A 140 -0.14 15.59 16.17
N ARG A 141 -0.36 14.38 15.63
CA ARG A 141 0.41 13.17 15.97
C ARG A 141 1.61 12.97 15.05
N ARG A 142 2.67 12.32 15.56
CA ARG A 142 3.78 11.78 14.76
C ARG A 142 3.41 10.37 14.34
N VAL A 143 3.12 10.17 13.07
CA VAL A 143 2.52 8.95 12.53
C VAL A 143 3.60 8.11 11.84
N LEU A 144 3.74 6.84 12.24
CA LEU A 144 4.49 5.85 11.48
C LEU A 144 3.53 5.00 10.65
N VAL A 145 3.52 5.21 9.34
CA VAL A 145 2.78 4.36 8.39
C VAL A 145 3.59 3.09 8.15
N VAL A 146 2.97 1.93 8.30
CA VAL A 146 3.64 0.63 8.16
C VAL A 146 2.94 -0.20 7.09
N ASP A 147 3.71 -0.68 6.11
CA ASP A 147 3.27 -1.63 5.09
C ASP A 147 4.31 -2.75 4.94
N ASP A 148 3.99 -3.81 4.21
CA ASP A 148 4.95 -4.90 3.98
C ASP A 148 5.91 -4.59 2.81
N VAL A 149 5.43 -4.01 1.71
CA VAL A 149 6.26 -3.73 0.52
C VAL A 149 5.98 -2.37 -0.11
N TRP A 150 7.05 -1.62 -0.41
CA TRP A 150 6.99 -0.53 -1.37
C TRP A 150 7.32 -1.07 -2.76
N ASP A 151 6.28 -1.38 -3.52
CA ASP A 151 6.40 -1.86 -4.90
C ASP A 151 6.45 -0.66 -5.88
N SER A 152 5.29 -0.15 -6.32
CA SER A 152 5.26 1.07 -7.14
C SER A 152 5.21 2.38 -6.35
N GLY A 153 5.02 2.30 -5.03
CA GLY A 153 4.82 3.47 -4.16
C GLY A 153 3.41 4.07 -4.16
N ARG A 154 2.50 3.60 -5.03
CA ARG A 154 1.14 4.17 -5.13
C ARG A 154 0.37 4.10 -3.80
N THR A 155 0.40 2.96 -3.12
CA THR A 155 -0.27 2.79 -1.81
C THR A 155 0.30 3.75 -0.78
N ALA A 156 1.62 3.74 -0.62
CA ALA A 156 2.31 4.55 0.37
C ALA A 156 2.06 6.05 0.13
N GLN A 157 2.14 6.51 -1.12
CA GLN A 157 1.88 7.90 -1.47
C GLN A 157 0.43 8.30 -1.25
N ALA A 158 -0.53 7.42 -1.58
CA ALA A 158 -1.94 7.65 -1.32
C ALA A 158 -2.22 7.80 0.17
N VAL A 159 -1.70 6.86 0.98
CA VAL A 159 -1.86 6.85 2.44
C VAL A 159 -1.19 8.08 3.03
N ARG A 160 0.09 8.34 2.72
CA ARG A 160 0.83 9.51 3.19
C ARG A 160 0.10 10.82 2.88
N SER A 161 -0.36 10.99 1.64
CA SER A 161 -1.14 12.16 1.22
C SER A 161 -2.44 12.31 2.02
N ARG A 162 -3.12 11.20 2.34
CA ARG A 162 -4.34 11.23 3.15
C ARG A 162 -4.08 11.53 4.61
N VAL A 163 -3.00 10.99 5.18
CA VAL A 163 -2.55 11.33 6.53
C VAL A 163 -2.19 12.81 6.62
N LEU A 164 -1.42 13.35 5.68
CA LEU A 164 -1.03 14.77 5.67
C LEU A 164 -2.21 15.74 5.67
N ARG A 165 -3.33 15.38 5.00
CA ARG A 165 -4.56 16.19 5.04
C ARG A 165 -5.19 16.31 6.44
N ALA A 166 -4.90 15.37 7.34
CA ALA A 166 -5.34 15.41 8.73
C ALA A 166 -4.41 16.28 9.62
N LYS A 167 -3.42 16.97 9.04
CA LYS A 167 -2.48 17.87 9.77
C LYS A 167 -1.76 17.15 10.94
N PRO A 168 -1.08 16.03 10.67
CA PRO A 168 -0.20 15.38 11.63
C PRO A 168 0.98 16.30 11.95
N LYS A 169 1.66 16.03 13.07
CA LYS A 169 2.92 16.70 13.40
C LYS A 169 4.07 16.23 12.50
N ASP A 170 4.10 14.95 12.17
CA ASP A 170 5.04 14.34 11.23
C ASP A 170 4.47 13.03 10.67
N VAL A 171 4.93 12.61 9.49
CA VAL A 171 4.54 11.34 8.86
C VAL A 171 5.77 10.66 8.28
N LYS A 172 6.00 9.43 8.72
CA LYS A 172 7.05 8.54 8.23
C LYS A 172 6.45 7.26 7.66
N VAL A 173 7.14 6.66 6.70
CA VAL A 173 6.74 5.39 6.08
C VAL A 173 7.82 4.34 6.32
N ALA A 174 7.41 3.18 6.86
CA ALA A 174 8.25 2.01 7.02
C ALA A 174 7.70 0.82 6.22
N VAL A 175 8.57 0.13 5.49
CA VAL A 175 8.23 -1.10 4.76
C VAL A 175 9.27 -2.18 4.98
N LEU A 176 8.90 -3.47 4.94
CA LEU A 176 9.90 -4.54 5.05
C LEU A 176 10.80 -4.56 3.81
N HIS A 177 10.19 -4.50 2.62
CA HIS A 177 10.89 -4.56 1.34
C HIS A 177 10.63 -3.31 0.48
N TYR A 178 11.69 -2.77 -0.12
CA TYR A 178 11.62 -1.66 -1.08
C TYR A 178 12.09 -2.12 -2.47
N LYS A 179 11.32 -1.79 -3.52
CA LYS A 179 11.64 -2.09 -4.92
C LYS A 179 11.91 -0.80 -5.71
N PRO A 180 13.14 -0.26 -5.68
CA PRO A 180 13.45 1.02 -6.32
C PRO A 180 13.16 1.01 -7.83
N ASP A 181 13.44 -0.10 -8.52
CA ASP A 181 13.20 -0.25 -9.97
C ASP A 181 11.72 -0.19 -10.36
N ARG A 182 10.81 -0.40 -9.41
CA ARG A 182 9.36 -0.35 -9.64
C ARG A 182 8.72 0.94 -9.17
N ASN A 183 9.47 1.76 -8.44
CA ASN A 183 9.00 3.03 -7.92
C ASN A 183 8.69 3.99 -9.07
N ILE A 184 7.49 4.56 -9.07
CA ILE A 184 7.06 5.51 -10.10
C ILE A 184 7.07 6.97 -9.63
N PHE A 185 7.52 7.22 -8.40
CA PHE A 185 7.57 8.54 -7.78
C PHE A 185 9.05 8.95 -7.59
N PRO A 186 9.66 9.69 -8.54
CA PRO A 186 11.05 10.09 -8.44
C PRO A 186 11.33 10.92 -7.19
N GLY A 187 12.38 10.57 -6.46
CA GLY A 187 12.77 11.25 -5.21
C GLY A 187 11.95 10.85 -3.97
N GLU A 188 10.96 9.97 -4.14
CA GLU A 188 10.18 9.44 -3.03
C GLU A 188 10.60 8.01 -2.72
N GLU A 189 10.82 7.70 -1.45
CA GLU A 189 11.14 6.36 -0.96
C GLU A 189 10.59 6.17 0.46
N PRO A 190 10.53 4.93 0.99
CA PRO A 190 10.22 4.73 2.41
C PRO A 190 11.27 5.41 3.29
N ASP A 191 10.84 6.08 4.36
CA ASP A 191 11.76 6.63 5.36
C ASP A 191 12.58 5.51 6.05
N PHE A 192 11.98 4.32 6.17
CA PHE A 192 12.64 3.12 6.69
C PHE A 192 12.31 1.88 5.86
N PHE A 193 13.32 1.08 5.55
CA PHE A 193 13.15 -0.25 4.99
C PHE A 193 14.29 -1.18 5.39
N SER A 194 14.04 -2.49 5.31
CA SER A 194 15.05 -3.49 5.68
C SER A 194 15.76 -4.12 4.49
N ALA A 195 15.02 -4.44 3.43
CA ALA A 195 15.57 -5.15 2.28
C ALA A 195 15.22 -4.45 0.97
N ILE A 196 16.13 -4.52 0.01
CA ILE A 196 15.90 -4.14 -1.39
C ILE A 196 15.83 -5.43 -2.21
N THR A 197 14.80 -5.57 -3.04
CA THR A 197 14.63 -6.75 -3.90
C THR A 197 13.90 -6.40 -5.18
N THR A 198 14.19 -7.15 -6.25
CA THR A 198 13.41 -7.12 -7.50
C THR A 198 12.47 -8.32 -7.61
N ASN A 199 12.58 -9.29 -6.70
CA ASN A 199 11.80 -10.52 -6.70
C ASN A 199 10.34 -10.27 -6.29
N TRP A 200 9.48 -11.24 -6.58
CA TRP A 200 8.15 -11.31 -5.96
C TRP A 200 8.27 -11.89 -4.55
N VAL A 201 8.06 -11.06 -3.54
CA VAL A 201 8.13 -11.46 -2.12
C VAL A 201 6.82 -12.17 -1.75
N VAL A 202 6.92 -13.30 -1.06
CA VAL A 202 5.78 -14.05 -0.53
C VAL A 202 5.90 -14.14 0.99
N TYR A 203 5.00 -13.45 1.68
CA TYR A 203 5.03 -13.40 3.15
C TYR A 203 4.34 -14.60 3.80
N PRO A 204 4.64 -14.91 5.08
CA PRO A 204 4.01 -16.02 5.79
C PRO A 204 2.47 -16.00 5.79
N TRP A 205 1.86 -14.82 5.89
CA TRP A 205 0.40 -14.65 5.90
C TRP A 205 -0.27 -14.78 4.52
N GLU A 206 0.51 -14.79 3.43
CA GLU A 206 0.01 -14.94 2.06
C GLU A 206 0.08 -16.39 1.58
N ARG A 207 0.83 -17.24 2.30
CA ARG A 207 0.97 -18.66 1.94
C ARG A 207 -0.38 -19.35 2.11
N PRO A 208 -0.87 -20.07 1.08
CA PRO A 208 -2.10 -20.83 1.22
C PRO A 208 -1.96 -21.83 2.37
N SER A 209 -2.99 -21.90 3.21
CA SER A 209 -3.09 -22.94 4.24
C SER A 209 -2.87 -24.32 3.60
N PRO A 210 -2.33 -25.32 4.34
CA PRO A 210 -2.04 -26.66 3.81
C PRO A 210 -3.25 -27.42 3.24
N LYS A 211 -4.46 -26.83 3.27
CA LYS A 211 -5.67 -27.35 2.60
C LYS A 211 -5.81 -26.94 1.13
N THR A 212 -4.82 -26.25 0.55
CA THR A 212 -4.80 -25.89 -0.89
C THR A 212 -3.78 -26.78 -1.60
N PRO A 213 -4.13 -27.47 -2.70
CA PRO A 213 -3.18 -28.31 -3.44
C PRO A 213 -1.95 -27.50 -3.85
N GLN A 214 -0.79 -27.92 -3.37
CA GLN A 214 0.49 -27.26 -3.64
C GLN A 214 0.88 -27.52 -5.10
N VAL A 215 1.04 -26.47 -5.90
CA VAL A 215 1.73 -26.56 -7.18
C VAL A 215 3.24 -26.50 -6.87
N GLY A 216 3.87 -27.66 -6.96
CA GLY A 216 5.31 -27.97 -6.85
C GLY A 216 6.28 -26.85 -6.46
N LEU A 217 6.65 -26.82 -5.18
CA LEU A 217 7.88 -26.22 -4.67
C LEU A 217 8.64 -27.34 -3.95
N ASP A 218 9.24 -28.22 -4.74
CA ASP A 218 10.01 -29.34 -4.22
C ASP A 218 11.46 -28.93 -3.95
N SER A 219 11.90 -29.30 -2.73
CA SER A 219 13.26 -29.70 -2.35
C SER A 219 14.31 -28.63 -2.04
N ALA A 220 14.33 -28.17 -0.78
CA ALA A 220 15.56 -27.97 -0.01
C ALA A 220 15.26 -27.75 1.48
N ASP A 221 14.93 -28.82 2.21
CA ASP A 221 15.56 -29.10 3.51
C ASP A 221 15.05 -30.44 4.06
N SER A 222 15.90 -31.47 3.99
CA SER A 222 15.69 -32.74 4.68
C SER A 222 16.93 -33.03 5.49
N SER A 223 16.97 -32.55 6.74
CA SER A 223 17.97 -32.95 7.74
C SER A 223 17.57 -32.54 9.17
N VAL A 224 16.54 -33.19 9.75
CA VAL A 224 16.47 -33.36 11.21
C VAL A 224 16.04 -34.79 11.51
N LYS A 225 17.00 -35.62 11.92
CA LYS A 225 16.76 -36.96 12.46
C LYS A 225 16.13 -36.81 13.85
N GLN A 226 14.94 -37.38 14.05
CA GLN A 226 14.38 -37.59 15.39
C GLN A 226 15.17 -38.69 16.10
N GLY A 227 15.80 -38.33 17.22
CA GLY A 227 16.35 -39.29 18.18
C GLY A 227 15.23 -39.85 19.05
N SER A 228 14.99 -41.15 18.92
CA SER A 228 14.18 -41.97 19.84
C SER A 228 14.88 -42.07 21.18
N ALA A 229 14.19 -41.78 22.28
CA ALA A 229 14.61 -42.11 23.64
C ALA A 229 13.69 -43.21 24.18
N ASP A 230 14.16 -44.45 24.09
CA ASP A 230 13.61 -45.59 24.81
C ASP A 230 13.83 -45.38 26.33
N THR A 231 12.74 -45.44 27.09
CA THR A 231 12.80 -45.60 28.55
C THR A 231 12.25 -46.98 28.88
N THR A 232 13.16 -47.94 29.04
CA THR A 232 12.85 -49.29 29.50
C THR A 232 12.63 -49.28 31.00
N SER A 233 11.43 -49.64 31.43
CA SER A 233 11.12 -50.00 32.82
C SER A 233 11.93 -51.24 33.22
N THR A 234 12.61 -51.19 34.36
CA THR A 234 13.10 -52.41 35.04
C THR A 234 12.47 -52.46 36.43
N SER A 235 11.56 -53.41 36.60
CA SER A 235 11.12 -53.97 37.87
C SER A 235 11.87 -55.29 38.03
N VAL A 236 12.57 -55.49 39.15
CA VAL A 236 12.83 -56.82 39.73
C VAL A 236 13.03 -56.68 41.24
N ALA A 237 12.25 -57.48 41.98
CA ALA A 237 12.40 -58.07 43.33
C ALA A 237 12.83 -57.20 44.52
#